data_AF-A0A4R7DTZ9-F1
#
_entry.id   AF-A0A4R7DTZ9-F1
#
_cell.length_a   1.000
_cell.length_b   1.000
_cell.length_c   1.000
_cell.angle_alpha   90.00
_cell.angle_beta   90.00
_cell.angle_gamma   90.00
#
_symmetry.space_group_name_H-M   'P 1'
#
loop_
_entity.id
_entity.type
_entity.pdbx_description
1 polymer ?
#
loop_
_entity_poly.entity_id
_entity_poly.type
_entity_poly.pdbx_seq_one_letter_code
_entity_poly.pdbx_strand_id
1 'polypeptide(L)'
;MAEWLTLSGIRPVLLVLVAVLAWVVTRYAFRNFRLDPRRRSFVTKLVGCLTAVFILIVSNNLIVFFAAWMAISLQLHSLLMFYPERDRAVLAAHKKFILARCSETFLGTAFIIMYLTTGSLQLDTVLQQFGTAPTHLSQHIAALCLVMAALIKCAQLPLHGWLIQVVEAPTPVSALLHAGIINLGGFLLLATVPLWSNSAPAVWLLCLVSAASCCFAALIMATRISIKVRLAWSTSAQMGLMLLEIGLGYYDLALLHLVAHSVYKAHAFLSVSEVAIIKQPQARSLWRIGVVFIAFQGIIAAACWWFLGNPKWLPSALLAMALTTLWMNLHQKLLRIAVSALTVVVYLLLGALAHQIIEPQPPFSNVWLEPAVTLMFNAFAFTYWLVHHTPSHRLSQRWFITLNAGLYLDEWLTRLVLWLWPSHPIHYYQRQGRIQQEKHS
;
A
#
# COMPACT_ATOMS: atom_id res chain seq x y z
N MET A 1 16.55 16.40 -28.63
CA MET A 1 15.09 16.57 -28.42
C MET A 1 14.81 16.06 -27.03
N ALA A 2 14.17 16.86 -26.17
CA ALA A 2 13.86 16.39 -24.82
C ALA A 2 12.68 15.42 -24.95
N GLU A 3 12.88 14.13 -24.73
CA GLU A 3 11.79 13.16 -24.77
C GLU A 3 10.97 13.32 -23.48
N TRP A 4 9.75 13.85 -23.61
CA TRP A 4 8.85 14.05 -22.46
C TRP A 4 8.30 12.73 -21.90
N LEU A 5 8.49 11.64 -22.65
CA LEU A 5 8.00 10.31 -22.34
C LEU A 5 9.18 9.34 -22.30
N THR A 6 9.11 8.32 -21.44
CA THR A 6 10.11 7.25 -21.33
C THR A 6 9.44 5.91 -21.05
N LEU A 7 10.01 4.84 -21.61
CA LEU A 7 9.54 3.45 -21.47
C LEU A 7 10.60 2.53 -20.84
N SER A 8 11.63 3.08 -20.20
CA SER A 8 12.70 2.29 -19.58
C SER A 8 12.32 1.67 -18.22
N GLY A 9 13.10 0.66 -17.82
CA GLY A 9 13.03 0.00 -16.51
C GLY A 9 11.68 -0.66 -16.23
N ILE A 10 11.08 -0.32 -15.10
CA ILE A 10 9.84 -0.94 -14.59
C ILE A 10 8.57 -0.47 -15.32
N ARG A 11 8.64 0.60 -16.12
CA ARG A 11 7.45 1.26 -16.69
C ARG A 11 6.63 0.35 -17.62
N PRO A 12 7.21 -0.45 -18.55
CA PRO A 12 6.44 -1.33 -19.42
C PRO A 12 5.59 -2.34 -18.66
N VAL A 13 6.15 -2.94 -17.60
CA VAL A 13 5.42 -3.89 -16.74
C VAL A 13 4.20 -3.22 -16.11
N LEU A 14 4.38 -1.99 -15.60
CA LEU A 14 3.31 -1.22 -14.99
C LEU A 14 2.25 -0.78 -16.00
N LEU A 15 2.64 -0.46 -17.24
CA LEU A 15 1.67 -0.11 -18.29
C LEU A 15 0.80 -1.30 -18.66
N VAL A 16 1.38 -2.49 -18.79
CA VAL A 16 0.62 -3.74 -19.01
C VAL A 16 -0.33 -3.99 -17.83
N LEU A 17 0.16 -3.85 -16.60
CA LEU A 17 -0.65 -4.01 -15.40
C LEU A 17 -1.84 -3.03 -15.36
N VAL A 18 -1.58 -1.74 -15.61
CA VAL A 18 -2.62 -0.70 -15.63
C VAL A 18 -3.60 -0.94 -16.77
N ALA A 19 -3.16 -1.41 -17.93
CA ALA A 19 -4.06 -1.77 -19.04
C ALA A 19 -5.01 -2.92 -18.66
N VAL A 20 -4.50 -3.97 -18.01
CA VAL A 20 -5.31 -5.08 -17.52
C VAL A 20 -6.30 -4.60 -16.45
N LEU A 21 -5.85 -3.80 -15.48
CA LEU A 21 -6.73 -3.23 -14.46
C LEU A 21 -7.79 -2.30 -15.05
N ALA A 22 -7.41 -1.45 -16.00
CA ALA A 22 -8.31 -0.55 -16.71
C ALA A 22 -9.41 -1.35 -17.41
N TRP A 23 -9.05 -2.41 -18.14
CA TRP A 23 -10.02 -3.27 -18.81
C TRP A 23 -10.99 -3.93 -17.84
N VAL A 24 -10.48 -4.55 -16.77
CA VAL A 24 -11.30 -5.27 -15.78
C VAL A 24 -12.23 -4.31 -15.03
N VAL A 25 -11.70 -3.20 -14.51
CA VAL A 25 -12.47 -2.24 -13.69
C VAL A 25 -13.51 -1.50 -14.52
N THR A 26 -13.16 -1.07 -15.75
CA THR A 26 -14.13 -0.40 -16.63
C THR A 26 -15.25 -1.36 -17.05
N ARG A 27 -14.91 -2.59 -17.46
CA ARG A 27 -15.92 -3.62 -17.80
C ARG A 27 -16.85 -3.91 -16.63
N TYR A 28 -16.31 -4.02 -15.41
CA TYR A 28 -17.10 -4.18 -14.20
C TYR A 28 -18.02 -2.97 -13.97
N ALA A 29 -17.50 -1.75 -14.08
CA ALA A 29 -18.28 -0.51 -13.90
C ALA A 29 -19.45 -0.41 -14.89
N PHE A 30 -19.23 -0.72 -16.17
CA PHE A 30 -20.28 -0.72 -17.18
C PHE A 30 -21.43 -1.68 -16.85
N ARG A 31 -21.10 -2.87 -16.34
CA ARG A 31 -22.09 -3.86 -15.92
C ARG A 31 -22.81 -3.45 -14.63
N ASN A 32 -22.06 -3.00 -13.63
CA ASN A 32 -22.57 -2.66 -12.30
C ASN A 32 -23.53 -1.47 -12.32
N PHE A 33 -23.27 -0.48 -13.18
CA PHE A 33 -24.08 0.73 -13.28
C PHE A 33 -25.04 0.71 -14.47
N ARG A 34 -25.40 -0.47 -15.01
CA ARG A 34 -26.25 -0.56 -16.21
C ARG A 34 -27.56 0.23 -16.10
N LEU A 35 -28.13 0.29 -14.89
CA LEU A 35 -29.41 0.95 -14.58
C LEU A 35 -29.26 2.30 -13.87
N ASP A 36 -28.03 2.76 -13.55
CA ASP A 36 -27.85 4.06 -12.88
C ASP A 36 -27.76 5.19 -13.93
N PRO A 37 -28.59 6.25 -13.84
CA PRO A 37 -28.57 7.37 -14.78
C PRO A 37 -27.23 8.12 -14.80
N ARG A 38 -26.46 8.07 -13.71
CA ARG A 38 -25.14 8.72 -13.58
C ARG A 38 -23.99 7.90 -14.18
N ARG A 39 -24.27 6.74 -14.79
CA ARG A 39 -23.26 5.84 -15.38
C ARG A 39 -22.26 6.56 -16.28
N ARG A 40 -22.74 7.42 -17.18
CA ARG A 40 -21.87 8.15 -18.13
C ARG A 40 -20.85 9.01 -17.39
N SER A 41 -21.30 9.81 -16.42
CA SER A 41 -20.41 10.65 -15.60
C SER A 41 -19.39 9.83 -14.83
N PHE A 42 -19.81 8.71 -14.23
CA PHE A 42 -18.91 7.80 -13.51
C PHE A 42 -17.81 7.25 -14.42
N VAL A 43 -18.19 6.71 -15.58
CA VAL A 43 -17.25 6.11 -16.53
C VAL A 43 -16.28 7.15 -17.08
N THR A 44 -16.75 8.37 -17.41
CA THR A 44 -15.86 9.45 -17.88
C THR A 44 -14.80 9.80 -16.82
N LYS A 45 -15.20 9.94 -15.55
CA LYS A 45 -14.26 10.20 -14.44
C LYS A 45 -13.29 9.03 -14.22
N LEU A 46 -13.78 7.80 -14.35
CA LEU A 46 -12.97 6.58 -14.24
C LEU A 46 -11.90 6.52 -15.33
N VAL A 47 -12.28 6.73 -16.60
CA VAL A 47 -11.36 6.74 -17.74
C VAL A 47 -10.38 7.91 -17.62
N GLY A 48 -10.84 9.09 -17.20
CA GLY A 48 -9.96 10.23 -16.94
C GLY A 48 -8.91 9.94 -15.86
N CYS A 49 -9.31 9.25 -14.78
CA CYS A 49 -8.39 8.81 -13.73
C CYS A 49 -7.34 7.82 -14.28
N LEU A 50 -7.78 6.79 -15.01
CA LEU A 50 -6.90 5.79 -15.62
C LEU A 50 -5.93 6.42 -16.63
N THR A 51 -6.41 7.35 -17.45
CA THR A 51 -5.59 8.08 -18.42
C THR A 51 -4.51 8.89 -17.71
N ALA A 52 -4.85 9.55 -16.60
CA ALA A 52 -3.86 10.27 -15.79
C ALA A 52 -2.82 9.32 -15.17
N VAL A 53 -3.21 8.10 -14.76
CA VAL A 53 -2.25 7.06 -14.31
C VAL A 53 -1.31 6.65 -15.44
N PHE A 54 -1.82 6.44 -16.65
CA PHE A 54 -0.98 6.13 -17.82
C PHE A 54 0.04 7.22 -18.09
N ILE A 55 -0.41 8.48 -18.19
CA ILE A 55 0.45 9.66 -18.43
C ILE A 55 1.53 9.75 -17.35
N LEU A 56 1.16 9.52 -16.08
CA LEU A 56 2.10 9.57 -14.96
C LEU A 56 3.24 8.55 -15.13
N ILE A 57 2.93 7.31 -15.52
CA ILE A 57 3.92 6.24 -15.62
C ILE A 57 4.90 6.50 -16.77
N VAL A 58 4.41 6.98 -17.92
CA VAL A 58 5.27 7.27 -19.07
C VAL A 58 6.02 8.60 -18.95
N SER A 59 5.67 9.47 -17.99
CA SER A 59 6.25 10.82 -17.92
C SER A 59 7.74 10.79 -17.58
N ASN A 60 8.54 11.43 -18.43
CA ASN A 60 9.92 11.82 -18.14
C ASN A 60 10.03 13.28 -17.67
N ASN A 61 8.96 14.06 -17.72
CA ASN A 61 8.98 15.47 -17.31
C ASN A 61 8.40 15.65 -15.90
N LEU A 62 9.09 16.40 -15.02
CA LEU A 62 8.65 16.64 -13.64
C LEU A 62 7.28 17.35 -13.57
N ILE A 63 7.02 18.30 -14.46
CA ILE A 63 5.75 19.06 -14.49
C ILE A 63 4.61 18.15 -14.93
N VAL A 64 4.82 17.35 -15.99
CA VAL A 64 3.82 16.40 -16.49
C VAL A 64 3.52 15.33 -15.44
N PHE A 65 4.56 14.82 -14.77
CA PHE A 65 4.42 13.85 -13.68
C PHE A 65 3.57 14.43 -12.54
N PHE A 66 3.87 15.66 -12.11
CA PHE A 66 3.14 16.35 -11.04
C PHE A 66 1.68 16.63 -11.43
N ALA A 67 1.44 17.15 -12.63
CA ALA A 67 0.11 17.42 -13.15
C ALA A 67 -0.73 16.15 -13.23
N ALA A 68 -0.15 15.04 -13.70
CA ALA A 68 -0.80 13.74 -13.73
C ALA A 68 -1.12 13.24 -12.30
N TRP A 69 -0.20 13.39 -11.35
CA TRP A 69 -0.42 13.02 -9.94
C TRP A 69 -1.60 13.77 -9.32
N MET A 70 -1.71 15.08 -9.60
CA MET A 70 -2.83 15.91 -9.18
C MET A 70 -4.13 15.52 -9.89
N ALA A 71 -4.10 15.27 -11.20
CA ALA A 71 -5.27 14.86 -11.98
C ALA A 71 -5.87 13.55 -11.46
N ILE A 72 -5.04 12.56 -11.15
CA ILE A 72 -5.47 11.31 -10.50
C ILE A 72 -6.21 11.63 -9.19
N SER A 73 -5.66 12.52 -8.38
CA SER A 73 -6.25 12.92 -7.10
C SER A 73 -7.64 13.57 -7.27
N LEU A 74 -7.77 14.52 -8.21
CA LEU A 74 -9.02 15.24 -8.48
C LEU A 74 -10.11 14.33 -9.04
N GLN A 75 -9.76 13.47 -10.00
CA GLN A 75 -10.71 12.51 -10.56
C GLN A 75 -11.19 11.51 -9.52
N LEU A 76 -10.26 11.05 -8.68
CA LEU A 76 -10.58 10.14 -7.60
C LEU A 76 -11.52 10.75 -6.55
N HIS A 77 -11.33 12.02 -6.18
CA HIS A 77 -12.26 12.69 -5.28
C HIS A 77 -13.68 12.72 -5.88
N SER A 78 -13.78 13.01 -7.18
CA SER A 78 -15.05 13.00 -7.91
C SER A 78 -15.70 11.62 -8.02
N LEU A 79 -14.92 10.53 -7.97
CA LEU A 79 -15.40 9.15 -7.95
C LEU A 79 -15.86 8.71 -6.55
N LEU A 80 -15.19 9.19 -5.49
CA LEU A 80 -15.61 8.95 -4.10
C LEU A 80 -16.93 9.64 -3.77
N MET A 81 -17.12 10.85 -4.31
CA MET A 81 -18.35 11.64 -4.18
C MET A 81 -19.47 11.16 -5.13
N PHE A 82 -19.47 9.91 -5.58
CA PHE A 82 -20.52 9.39 -6.47
C PHE A 82 -21.89 9.32 -5.77
N TYR A 83 -21.90 9.01 -4.48
CA TYR A 83 -23.09 9.00 -3.61
C TYR A 83 -22.93 10.05 -2.50
N PRO A 84 -23.07 11.36 -2.81
CA PRO A 84 -22.85 12.44 -1.85
C PRO A 84 -23.85 12.43 -0.68
N GLU A 85 -24.97 11.73 -0.82
CA GLU A 85 -25.96 11.53 0.24
C GLU A 85 -25.47 10.61 1.39
N ARG A 86 -24.32 9.96 1.23
CA ARG A 86 -23.72 9.09 2.27
C ARG A 86 -22.64 9.85 3.03
N ASP A 87 -22.96 10.32 4.24
CA ASP A 87 -22.04 11.11 5.07
C ASP A 87 -20.67 10.45 5.28
N ARG A 88 -20.65 9.12 5.45
CA ARG A 88 -19.40 8.35 5.58
C ARG A 88 -18.54 8.42 4.32
N ALA A 89 -19.15 8.38 3.14
CA ALA A 89 -18.43 8.51 1.87
C ALA A 89 -17.89 9.93 1.68
N VAL A 90 -18.67 10.94 2.07
CA VAL A 90 -18.27 12.36 2.04
C VAL A 90 -17.07 12.60 2.96
N LEU A 91 -17.14 12.14 4.21
CA LEU A 91 -16.04 12.25 5.17
C LEU A 91 -14.76 11.60 4.64
N ALA A 92 -14.88 10.39 4.09
CA ALA A 92 -13.75 9.68 3.50
C ALA A 92 -13.15 10.44 2.30
N ALA A 93 -14.00 11.03 1.44
CA ALA A 93 -13.58 11.84 0.30
C ALA A 93 -12.86 13.13 0.73
N HIS A 94 -13.34 13.82 1.77
CA HIS A 94 -12.71 15.02 2.34
C HIS A 94 -11.34 14.68 2.94
N LYS A 95 -11.26 13.62 3.75
CA LYS A 95 -9.99 13.12 4.30
C LYS A 95 -8.97 12.84 3.22
N LYS A 96 -9.39 12.07 2.20
CA LYS A 96 -8.54 11.73 1.06
C LYS A 96 -8.09 12.98 0.31
N PHE A 97 -8.94 14.00 0.18
CA PHE A 97 -8.60 15.23 -0.51
C PHE A 97 -7.53 16.02 0.24
N ILE A 98 -7.73 16.27 1.54
CA ILE A 98 -6.77 17.01 2.38
C ILE A 98 -5.40 16.32 2.38
N LEU A 99 -5.37 15.01 2.61
CA LEU A 99 -4.12 14.27 2.61
C LEU A 99 -3.46 14.20 1.23
N ALA A 100 -4.25 14.15 0.15
CA ALA A 100 -3.68 14.22 -1.18
C ALA A 100 -3.05 15.58 -1.48
N ARG A 101 -3.64 16.70 -1.03
CA ARG A 101 -3.01 18.03 -1.13
C ARG A 101 -1.71 18.07 -0.34
N CYS A 102 -1.67 17.49 0.86
CA CYS A 102 -0.44 17.39 1.64
C CYS A 102 0.66 16.59 0.92
N SER A 103 0.32 15.42 0.37
CA SER A 103 1.24 14.59 -0.45
C SER A 103 1.76 15.36 -1.67
N GLU A 104 0.90 16.11 -2.35
CA GLU A 104 1.27 16.94 -3.50
C GLU A 104 2.16 18.12 -3.11
N THR A 105 1.92 18.77 -1.98
CA THR A 105 2.83 19.82 -1.48
C THR A 105 4.24 19.26 -1.29
N PHE A 106 4.38 18.10 -0.65
CA PHE A 106 5.69 17.46 -0.50
C PHE A 106 6.32 17.09 -1.85
N LEU A 107 5.57 16.47 -2.76
CA LEU A 107 6.08 16.11 -4.08
C LEU A 107 6.51 17.36 -4.87
N GLY A 108 5.72 18.42 -4.84
CA GLY A 108 6.02 19.70 -5.49
C GLY A 108 7.27 20.35 -4.91
N THR A 109 7.42 20.37 -3.58
CA THR A 109 8.64 20.86 -2.92
C THR A 109 9.87 20.06 -3.34
N ALA A 110 9.77 18.72 -3.41
CA ALA A 110 10.87 17.88 -3.89
C ALA A 110 11.28 18.22 -5.33
N PHE A 111 10.31 18.35 -6.23
CA PHE A 111 10.56 18.68 -7.64
C PHE A 111 11.11 20.09 -7.84
N ILE A 112 10.65 21.07 -7.05
CA ILE A 112 11.21 22.43 -7.07
C ILE A 112 12.68 22.40 -6.66
N ILE A 113 13.01 21.70 -5.55
CA ILE A 113 14.40 21.57 -5.11
C ILE A 113 15.26 20.91 -6.19
N MET A 114 14.79 19.80 -6.79
CA MET A 114 15.52 19.11 -7.86
C MET A 114 15.76 20.00 -9.08
N TYR A 115 14.77 20.78 -9.49
CA TYR A 115 14.93 21.74 -10.59
C TYR A 115 15.95 22.83 -10.23
N LEU A 116 15.88 23.39 -9.01
CA LEU A 116 16.83 24.40 -8.56
C LEU A 116 18.26 23.86 -8.46
N THR A 117 18.45 22.58 -8.16
CA THR A 117 19.80 21.97 -8.09
C THR A 117 20.36 21.55 -9.44
N THR A 118 19.52 21.17 -10.41
CA THR A 118 19.96 20.56 -11.68
C THR A 118 19.76 21.46 -12.91
N GLY A 119 18.87 22.45 -12.81
CA GLY A 119 18.39 23.24 -13.93
C GLY A 119 17.54 22.46 -14.95
N SER A 120 17.22 21.18 -14.70
CA SER A 120 16.50 20.33 -15.65
C SER A 120 15.11 19.94 -15.14
N LEU A 121 14.15 19.90 -16.07
CA LEU A 121 12.81 19.36 -15.84
C LEU A 121 12.68 17.90 -16.32
N GLN A 122 13.74 17.34 -16.92
CA GLN A 122 13.77 15.96 -17.38
C GLN A 122 14.25 15.05 -16.25
N LEU A 123 13.41 14.10 -15.87
CA LEU A 123 13.61 13.20 -14.74
C LEU A 123 14.88 12.37 -14.94
N ASP A 124 15.11 11.81 -16.12
CA ASP A 124 16.34 11.02 -16.40
C ASP A 124 17.62 11.85 -16.18
N THR A 125 17.63 13.12 -16.61
CA THR A 125 18.76 14.03 -16.35
C THR A 125 18.95 14.32 -14.87
N VAL A 126 17.84 14.54 -14.14
CA VAL A 126 17.86 14.76 -12.69
C VAL A 126 18.42 13.53 -11.97
N LEU A 127 17.97 12.32 -12.34
CA LEU A 127 18.43 11.06 -11.76
C LEU A 127 19.93 10.86 -11.94
N GLN A 128 20.45 11.12 -13.13
CA GLN A 128 21.89 10.99 -13.44
C GLN A 128 22.75 11.94 -12.59
N GLN A 129 22.33 13.20 -12.43
CA GLN A 129 23.10 14.20 -11.69
C GLN A 129 23.10 13.97 -10.17
N PHE A 130 21.99 13.45 -9.62
CA PHE A 130 21.89 13.12 -8.20
C PHE A 130 22.66 11.85 -7.81
N GLY A 131 22.93 10.95 -8.77
CA GLY A 131 23.66 9.71 -8.52
C GLY A 131 25.16 9.87 -8.26
N THR A 132 25.77 10.97 -8.71
CA THR A 132 27.23 11.15 -8.70
C THR A 132 27.74 12.22 -7.73
N ALA A 133 26.86 13.05 -7.17
CA ALA A 133 27.24 14.17 -6.31
C ALA A 133 27.13 13.83 -4.82
N PRO A 134 27.96 14.43 -3.93
CA PRO A 134 27.78 14.35 -2.49
C PRO A 134 26.39 14.83 -2.07
N THR A 135 25.74 14.13 -1.13
CA THR A 135 24.40 14.51 -0.67
C THR A 135 24.43 15.79 0.17
N HIS A 136 23.91 16.88 -0.39
CA HIS A 136 23.76 18.16 0.32
C HIS A 136 22.44 18.22 1.11
N LEU A 137 22.32 19.19 2.02
CA LEU A 137 21.10 19.39 2.85
C LEU A 137 19.83 19.52 2.00
N SER A 138 19.87 20.24 0.88
CA SER A 138 18.74 20.38 -0.05
C SER A 138 18.29 19.02 -0.60
N GLN A 139 19.22 18.13 -0.93
CA GLN A 139 18.93 16.81 -1.45
C GLN A 139 18.34 15.90 -0.36
N HIS A 140 18.79 16.02 0.89
CA HIS A 140 18.16 15.34 2.02
C HIS A 140 16.70 15.78 2.23
N ILE A 141 16.43 17.09 2.11
CA ILE A 141 15.07 17.62 2.20
C ILE A 141 14.21 17.11 1.04
N ALA A 142 14.71 17.15 -0.19
CA ALA A 142 13.99 16.63 -1.36
C ALA A 142 13.67 15.12 -1.20
N ALA A 143 14.63 14.33 -0.73
CA ALA A 143 14.45 12.90 -0.44
C ALA A 143 13.39 12.65 0.64
N LEU A 144 13.41 13.42 1.74
CA LEU A 144 12.40 13.33 2.80
C LEU A 144 11.01 13.69 2.28
N CYS A 145 10.91 14.73 1.45
CA CYS A 145 9.65 15.12 0.82
C CYS A 145 9.11 14.03 -0.13
N LEU A 146 9.97 13.39 -0.95
CA LEU A 146 9.57 12.25 -1.78
C LEU A 146 9.03 11.09 -0.95
N VAL A 147 9.77 10.71 0.12
CA VAL A 147 9.36 9.63 1.03
C VAL A 147 8.04 9.96 1.71
N MET A 148 7.86 11.19 2.20
CA MET A 148 6.59 11.64 2.80
C MET A 148 5.44 11.60 1.80
N ALA A 149 5.66 12.06 0.57
CA ALA A 149 4.65 12.01 -0.48
C ALA A 149 4.20 10.56 -0.75
N ALA A 150 5.16 9.61 -0.82
CA ALA A 150 4.90 8.19 -1.00
C ALA A 150 4.17 7.55 0.19
N LEU A 151 4.62 7.82 1.43
CA LEU A 151 3.98 7.30 2.66
C LEU A 151 2.51 7.73 2.76
N ILE A 152 2.21 9.00 2.45
CA ILE A 152 0.83 9.52 2.45
C ILE A 152 0.00 8.85 1.33
N LYS A 153 0.56 8.78 0.12
CA LYS A 153 -0.13 8.17 -1.04
C LYS A 153 -0.42 6.69 -0.83
N CYS A 154 0.47 5.98 -0.13
CA CYS A 154 0.32 4.57 0.24
C CYS A 154 -0.50 4.34 1.52
N ALA A 155 -1.11 5.38 2.10
CA ALA A 155 -1.95 5.30 3.30
C ALA A 155 -1.25 4.61 4.48
N GLN A 156 -0.01 5.02 4.75
CA GLN A 156 0.76 4.51 5.89
C GLN A 156 0.33 5.18 7.21
N LEU A 157 0.57 4.50 8.34
CA LEU A 157 0.20 5.00 9.65
C LEU A 157 0.98 6.26 10.02
N PRO A 158 0.37 7.23 10.72
CA PRO A 158 -1.02 7.26 11.20
C PRO A 158 -2.04 7.77 10.16
N LEU A 159 -1.62 8.10 8.94
CA LEU A 159 -2.44 8.78 7.92
C LEU A 159 -3.31 7.82 7.09
N HIS A 160 -3.34 6.54 7.41
CA HIS A 160 -4.10 5.47 6.75
C HIS A 160 -5.63 5.65 6.65
N GLY A 161 -6.24 6.46 7.52
CA GLY A 161 -7.68 6.49 7.72
C GLY A 161 -8.49 6.81 6.46
N TRP A 162 -7.93 7.62 5.55
CA TRP A 162 -8.59 7.91 4.27
C TRP A 162 -8.80 6.65 3.41
N LEU A 163 -7.90 5.66 3.47
CA LEU A 163 -8.04 4.43 2.68
C LEU A 163 -9.03 3.47 3.34
N ILE A 164 -8.99 3.35 4.67
CA ILE A 164 -9.84 2.42 5.42
C ILE A 164 -11.32 2.83 5.34
N GLN A 165 -11.61 4.12 5.33
CA GLN A 165 -12.98 4.64 5.30
C GLN A 165 -13.63 4.64 3.91
N VAL A 166 -12.83 4.47 2.85
CA VAL A 166 -13.32 4.45 1.45
C VAL A 166 -13.98 3.12 1.06
N VAL A 167 -14.16 2.20 2.01
CA VAL A 167 -14.96 0.97 1.82
C VAL A 167 -16.43 1.23 1.46
N GLU A 168 -16.93 2.44 1.71
CA GLU A 168 -18.28 2.90 1.35
C GLU A 168 -18.40 3.38 -0.11
N ALA A 169 -17.27 3.54 -0.82
CA ALA A 169 -17.26 3.91 -2.22
C ALA A 169 -17.77 2.76 -3.11
N PRO A 170 -18.20 3.04 -4.35
CA PRO A 170 -18.61 1.98 -5.26
C PRO A 170 -17.49 0.96 -5.49
N THR A 171 -17.84 -0.32 -5.57
CA THR A 171 -16.88 -1.43 -5.72
C THR A 171 -15.80 -1.22 -6.79
N PRO A 172 -16.08 -0.72 -8.02
CA PRO A 172 -15.02 -0.46 -8.98
C PRO A 172 -14.04 0.63 -8.55
N VAL A 173 -14.48 1.62 -7.76
CA VAL A 173 -13.60 2.65 -7.17
C VAL A 173 -12.71 2.04 -6.10
N SER A 174 -13.25 1.21 -5.21
CA SER A 174 -12.46 0.49 -4.21
C SER A 174 -11.43 -0.42 -4.88
N ALA A 175 -11.82 -1.19 -5.91
CA ALA A 175 -10.88 -2.01 -6.67
C ALA A 175 -9.75 -1.18 -7.28
N LEU A 176 -10.07 -0.08 -7.98
CA LEU A 176 -9.06 0.81 -8.56
C LEU A 176 -8.12 1.41 -7.51
N LEU A 177 -8.66 1.80 -6.36
CA LEU A 177 -7.90 2.41 -5.28
C LEU A 177 -6.92 1.43 -4.65
N HIS A 178 -7.45 0.29 -4.18
CA HIS A 178 -6.68 -0.66 -3.39
C HIS A 178 -5.74 -1.52 -4.25
N ALA A 179 -6.04 -1.69 -5.53
CA ALA A 179 -5.19 -2.44 -6.46
C ALA A 179 -4.26 -1.57 -7.31
N GLY A 180 -4.66 -0.34 -7.63
CA GLY A 180 -3.94 0.50 -8.59
C GLY A 180 -3.35 1.76 -7.95
N ILE A 181 -4.21 2.71 -7.59
CA ILE A 181 -3.77 4.08 -7.23
C ILE A 181 -2.83 4.09 -6.03
N ILE A 182 -3.04 3.19 -5.07
CA ILE A 182 -2.20 3.09 -3.87
C ILE A 182 -0.75 2.72 -4.21
N ASN A 183 -0.51 1.99 -5.31
CA ASN A 183 0.82 1.57 -5.73
C ASN A 183 1.66 2.72 -6.30
N LEU A 184 1.05 3.88 -6.59
CA LEU A 184 1.76 5.02 -7.16
C LEU A 184 2.84 5.59 -6.23
N GLY A 185 2.69 5.44 -4.90
CA GLY A 185 3.75 5.79 -3.97
C GLY A 185 4.96 4.86 -4.08
N GLY A 186 4.73 3.56 -4.26
CA GLY A 186 5.80 2.59 -4.54
C GLY A 186 6.46 2.83 -5.89
N PHE A 187 5.67 3.07 -6.93
CA PHE A 187 6.19 3.45 -8.26
C PHE A 187 7.05 4.71 -8.19
N LEU A 188 6.60 5.77 -7.51
CA LEU A 188 7.38 7.00 -7.32
C LEU A 188 8.77 6.69 -6.76
N LEU A 189 8.86 5.91 -5.69
CA LEU A 189 10.15 5.61 -5.06
C LEU A 189 11.02 4.68 -5.92
N LEU A 190 10.43 3.67 -6.58
CA LEU A 190 11.16 2.78 -7.49
C LEU A 190 11.71 3.54 -8.72
N ALA A 191 10.93 4.45 -9.29
CA ALA A 191 11.34 5.26 -10.44
C ALA A 191 12.33 6.37 -10.07
N THR A 192 12.53 6.65 -8.78
CA THR A 192 13.37 7.75 -8.29
C THR A 192 14.41 7.31 -7.27
N VAL A 193 14.80 6.03 -7.26
CA VAL A 193 15.77 5.46 -6.29
C VAL A 193 16.99 6.36 -6.07
N PRO A 194 17.72 6.82 -7.11
CA PRO A 194 18.89 7.70 -6.94
C PRO A 194 18.63 9.00 -6.18
N LEU A 195 17.37 9.49 -6.14
CA LEU A 195 17.03 10.77 -5.51
C LEU A 195 16.89 10.67 -3.99
N TRP A 196 16.68 9.48 -3.45
CA TRP A 196 16.40 9.32 -2.02
C TRP A 196 17.23 8.23 -1.33
N SER A 197 17.76 7.24 -2.06
CA SER A 197 18.47 6.10 -1.46
C SER A 197 19.75 6.49 -0.71
N ASN A 198 20.43 7.56 -1.15
CA ASN A 198 21.64 8.06 -0.50
C ASN A 198 21.34 8.92 0.74
N SER A 199 20.07 9.29 0.96
CA SER A 199 19.65 10.06 2.13
C SER A 199 19.32 9.15 3.29
N ALA A 200 20.29 8.93 4.18
CA ALA A 200 20.10 8.17 5.42
C ALA A 200 18.81 8.52 6.19
N PRO A 201 18.49 9.81 6.48
CA PRO A 201 17.26 10.14 7.21
C PRO A 201 15.98 9.76 6.43
N ALA A 202 15.97 9.88 5.10
CA ALA A 202 14.82 9.49 4.28
C ALA A 202 14.61 7.97 4.28
N VAL A 203 15.68 7.19 4.16
CA VAL A 203 15.65 5.73 4.23
C VAL A 203 15.17 5.24 5.60
N TRP A 204 15.68 5.81 6.69
CA TRP A 204 15.22 5.49 8.04
C TRP A 204 13.75 5.79 8.25
N LEU A 205 13.29 6.98 7.82
CA LEU A 205 11.89 7.36 7.88
C LEU A 205 11.00 6.37 7.11
N LEU A 206 11.39 6.05 5.86
CA LEU A 206 10.67 5.11 5.01
C LEU A 206 10.56 3.73 5.68
N CYS A 207 11.67 3.14 6.12
CA CYS A 207 11.70 1.80 6.69
C CYS A 207 10.93 1.71 8.01
N LEU A 208 11.15 2.65 8.94
CA LEU A 208 10.50 2.59 10.25
C LEU A 208 8.99 2.78 10.14
N VAL A 209 8.52 3.78 9.39
CA VAL A 209 7.09 4.04 9.23
C VAL A 209 6.42 2.89 8.49
N SER A 210 7.04 2.38 7.42
CA SER A 210 6.45 1.30 6.60
C SER A 210 6.42 -0.02 7.35
N ALA A 211 7.47 -0.34 8.12
CA ALA A 211 7.52 -1.55 8.93
C ALA A 211 6.51 -1.50 10.09
N ALA A 212 6.39 -0.37 10.81
CA ALA A 212 5.39 -0.20 11.84
C ALA A 212 3.97 -0.28 11.27
N SER A 213 3.74 0.39 10.13
CA SER A 213 2.47 0.34 9.40
C SER A 213 2.10 -1.08 8.99
N CYS A 214 3.03 -1.84 8.43
CA CYS A 214 2.83 -3.24 8.06
C CYS A 214 2.39 -4.08 9.27
N CYS A 215 3.17 -4.05 10.36
CA CYS A 215 2.89 -4.86 11.55
C CYS A 215 1.55 -4.51 12.19
N PHE A 216 1.29 -3.22 12.47
CA PHE A 216 0.04 -2.81 13.11
C PHE A 216 -1.17 -3.03 12.20
N ALA A 217 -1.08 -2.71 10.91
CA ALA A 217 -2.18 -2.94 9.98
C ALA A 217 -2.50 -4.43 9.81
N ALA A 218 -1.49 -5.30 9.81
CA ALA A 218 -1.69 -6.74 9.76
C ALA A 218 -2.34 -7.30 11.05
N LEU A 219 -1.94 -6.81 12.23
CA LEU A 219 -2.60 -7.16 13.50
C LEU A 219 -4.06 -6.70 13.53
N ILE A 220 -4.33 -5.46 13.11
CA ILE A 220 -5.69 -4.93 13.05
C ILE A 220 -6.53 -5.72 12.04
N MET A 221 -5.99 -6.01 10.86
CA MET A 221 -6.68 -6.84 9.86
C MET A 221 -7.16 -8.17 10.46
N ALA A 222 -6.32 -8.82 11.27
CA ALA A 222 -6.62 -10.11 11.87
C ALA A 222 -7.83 -10.09 12.82
N THR A 223 -8.16 -8.94 13.40
CA THR A 223 -9.30 -8.78 14.33
C THR A 223 -10.58 -8.30 13.66
N ARG A 224 -10.50 -7.74 12.44
CA ARG A 224 -11.67 -7.22 11.71
C ARG A 224 -12.58 -8.34 11.20
N ILE A 225 -13.87 -8.20 11.49
CA ILE A 225 -14.92 -9.15 11.06
C ILE A 225 -15.39 -8.84 9.63
N SER A 226 -15.60 -7.55 9.30
CA SER A 226 -16.03 -7.15 7.96
C SER A 226 -14.96 -7.43 6.91
N ILE A 227 -15.32 -8.16 5.86
CA ILE A 227 -14.41 -8.57 4.78
C ILE A 227 -13.84 -7.36 4.06
N LYS A 228 -14.68 -6.37 3.71
CA LYS A 228 -14.22 -5.15 3.02
C LYS A 228 -13.24 -4.36 3.88
N VAL A 229 -13.52 -4.22 5.18
CA VAL A 229 -12.63 -3.53 6.12
C VAL A 229 -11.33 -4.31 6.30
N ARG A 230 -11.39 -5.63 6.44
CA ARG A 230 -10.21 -6.50 6.47
C ARG A 230 -9.37 -6.37 5.20
N LEU A 231 -10.01 -6.29 4.03
CA LEU A 231 -9.33 -6.09 2.75
C LEU A 231 -8.68 -4.71 2.65
N ALA A 232 -9.30 -3.67 3.21
CA ALA A 232 -8.71 -2.34 3.29
C ALA A 232 -7.47 -2.34 4.19
N TRP A 233 -7.56 -2.95 5.38
CA TRP A 233 -6.42 -3.07 6.31
C TRP A 233 -5.27 -3.92 5.74
N SER A 234 -5.55 -5.03 5.04
CA SER A 234 -4.48 -5.74 4.31
C SER A 234 -3.83 -4.85 3.26
N THR A 235 -4.56 -3.93 2.64
CA THR A 235 -3.95 -3.03 1.65
C THR A 235 -2.93 -2.12 2.33
N SER A 236 -3.28 -1.49 3.46
CA SER A 236 -2.33 -0.68 4.22
C SER A 236 -1.11 -1.50 4.66
N ALA A 237 -1.32 -2.74 5.12
CA ALA A 237 -0.24 -3.64 5.52
C ALA A 237 0.70 -4.02 4.35
N GLN A 238 0.13 -4.43 3.21
CA GLN A 238 0.90 -4.83 2.03
C GLN A 238 1.66 -3.65 1.43
N MET A 239 1.06 -2.45 1.40
CA MET A 239 1.77 -1.25 0.96
C MET A 239 2.90 -0.86 1.89
N GLY A 240 2.75 -1.04 3.21
CA GLY A 240 3.85 -0.87 4.16
C GLY A 240 4.97 -1.89 3.92
N LEU A 241 4.62 -3.14 3.61
CA LEU A 241 5.62 -4.14 3.26
C LEU A 241 6.34 -3.79 1.95
N MET A 242 5.63 -3.40 0.89
CA MET A 242 6.23 -2.97 -0.38
C MET A 242 7.15 -1.77 -0.22
N LEU A 243 6.75 -0.74 0.54
CA LEU A 243 7.59 0.42 0.81
C LEU A 243 8.83 0.06 1.65
N LEU A 244 8.70 -0.90 2.56
CA LEU A 244 9.83 -1.43 3.33
C LEU A 244 10.81 -2.21 2.45
N GLU A 245 10.30 -3.05 1.53
CA GLU A 245 11.12 -3.74 0.53
C GLU A 245 11.93 -2.73 -0.30
N ILE A 246 11.28 -1.65 -0.77
CA ILE A 246 11.95 -0.55 -1.47
C ILE A 246 13.02 0.09 -0.58
N GLY A 247 12.69 0.45 0.66
CA GLY A 247 13.62 1.13 1.57
C GLY A 247 14.86 0.31 1.96
N LEU A 248 14.74 -1.02 1.95
CA LEU A 248 15.85 -1.95 2.21
C LEU A 248 16.62 -2.35 0.94
N GLY A 249 16.26 -1.81 -0.22
CA GLY A 249 16.93 -2.10 -1.50
C GLY A 249 16.46 -3.40 -2.17
N TYR A 250 15.37 -4.00 -1.72
CA TYR A 250 14.76 -5.17 -2.36
C TYR A 250 13.82 -4.76 -3.50
N TYR A 251 14.34 -4.00 -4.46
CA TYR A 251 13.55 -3.41 -5.55
C TYR A 251 12.86 -4.49 -6.41
N ASP A 252 13.54 -5.61 -6.66
CA ASP A 252 13.00 -6.74 -7.43
C ASP A 252 11.77 -7.34 -6.75
N LEU A 253 11.85 -7.53 -5.43
CA LEU A 253 10.74 -8.02 -4.61
C LEU A 253 9.60 -7.01 -4.59
N ALA A 254 9.90 -5.71 -4.46
CA ALA A 254 8.90 -4.66 -4.47
C ALA A 254 8.14 -4.58 -5.80
N LEU A 255 8.81 -4.78 -6.94
CA LEU A 255 8.15 -4.83 -8.25
C LEU A 255 7.20 -6.04 -8.36
N LEU A 256 7.67 -7.22 -7.95
CA LEU A 256 6.83 -8.42 -7.91
C LEU A 256 5.64 -8.25 -6.98
N HIS A 257 5.88 -7.70 -5.80
CA HIS A 257 4.87 -7.38 -4.81
C HIS A 257 3.82 -6.46 -5.43
N LEU A 258 4.23 -5.35 -6.04
CA LEU A 258 3.34 -4.39 -6.67
C LEU A 258 2.40 -5.07 -7.68
N VAL A 259 2.95 -5.88 -8.59
CA VAL A 259 2.17 -6.62 -9.60
C VAL A 259 1.22 -7.63 -8.95
N ALA A 260 1.73 -8.47 -8.04
CA ALA A 260 0.95 -9.50 -7.37
C ALA A 260 -0.19 -8.90 -6.54
N HIS A 261 0.09 -7.84 -5.79
CA HIS A 261 -0.87 -7.11 -4.99
C HIS A 261 -1.97 -6.50 -5.87
N SER A 262 -1.62 -5.85 -6.98
CA SER A 262 -2.60 -5.29 -7.91
C SER A 262 -3.58 -6.35 -8.42
N VAL A 263 -3.07 -7.47 -8.93
CA VAL A 263 -3.94 -8.54 -9.47
C VAL A 263 -4.80 -9.15 -8.36
N TYR A 264 -4.19 -9.49 -7.22
CA TYR A 264 -4.89 -10.08 -6.09
C TYR A 264 -5.97 -9.16 -5.53
N LYS A 265 -5.68 -7.87 -5.32
CA LYS A 265 -6.64 -6.91 -4.76
C LYS A 265 -7.75 -6.57 -5.73
N ALA A 266 -7.45 -6.43 -7.02
CA ALA A 266 -8.50 -6.22 -8.01
C ALA A 266 -9.49 -7.39 -7.99
N HIS A 267 -8.99 -8.62 -8.01
CA HIS A 267 -9.83 -9.81 -7.87
C HIS A 267 -10.60 -9.83 -6.54
N ALA A 268 -9.93 -9.64 -5.41
CA ALA A 268 -10.57 -9.70 -4.10
C ALA A 268 -11.69 -8.66 -3.93
N PHE A 269 -11.48 -7.40 -4.33
CA PHE A 269 -12.52 -6.38 -4.19
C PHE A 269 -13.69 -6.58 -5.16
N LEU A 270 -13.45 -7.11 -6.36
CA LEU A 270 -14.51 -7.35 -7.34
C LEU A 270 -15.29 -8.66 -7.07
N SER A 271 -14.68 -9.62 -6.37
CA SER A 271 -15.28 -10.93 -6.06
C SER A 271 -15.97 -11.00 -4.69
N VAL A 272 -15.80 -10.00 -3.82
CA VAL A 272 -16.40 -10.03 -2.48
C VAL A 272 -17.92 -9.81 -2.52
N SER A 273 -18.65 -10.84 -2.09
CA SER A 273 -20.04 -10.75 -1.63
C SER A 273 -20.09 -10.38 -0.14
N GLU A 274 -21.17 -9.73 0.31
CA GLU A 274 -21.31 -9.30 1.72
C GLU A 274 -21.41 -10.45 2.73
N VAL A 275 -21.69 -11.66 2.25
CA VAL A 275 -21.76 -12.87 3.09
C VAL A 275 -20.51 -13.71 2.87
N ALA A 276 -19.64 -13.82 3.88
CA ALA A 276 -18.66 -14.91 3.98
C ALA A 276 -18.67 -15.52 5.38
N ILE A 277 -18.72 -16.85 5.40
CA ILE A 277 -18.57 -17.64 6.62
C ILE A 277 -17.07 -17.74 6.90
N ILE A 278 -16.58 -16.96 7.88
CA ILE A 278 -15.20 -17.10 8.36
C ILE A 278 -15.17 -18.33 9.28
N LYS A 279 -14.61 -19.44 8.78
CA LYS A 279 -14.30 -20.59 9.65
C LYS A 279 -13.29 -20.14 10.69
N GLN A 280 -13.62 -20.30 11.97
CA GLN A 280 -12.65 -20.07 13.04
C GLN A 280 -11.49 -21.07 12.87
N PRO A 281 -10.25 -20.59 12.88
CA PRO A 281 -9.09 -21.46 12.84
C PRO A 281 -9.06 -22.31 14.12
N GLN A 282 -8.79 -23.60 13.95
CA GLN A 282 -8.65 -24.51 15.08
C GLN A 282 -7.48 -24.08 15.97
N ALA A 283 -7.66 -24.18 17.29
CA ALA A 283 -6.59 -23.90 18.25
C ALA A 283 -5.40 -24.83 17.98
N ARG A 284 -4.22 -24.25 17.78
CA ARG A 284 -2.96 -24.96 17.55
C ARG A 284 -1.98 -24.60 18.65
N SER A 285 -1.06 -25.53 18.94
CA SER A 285 0.03 -25.30 19.87
C SER A 285 0.95 -24.18 19.36
N LEU A 286 1.04 -23.09 20.13
CA LEU A 286 1.95 -21.97 19.89
C LEU A 286 3.41 -22.42 19.77
N TRP A 287 3.81 -23.37 20.63
CA TRP A 287 5.16 -23.94 20.62
C TRP A 287 5.51 -24.56 19.27
N ARG A 288 4.61 -25.39 18.72
CA ARG A 288 4.84 -26.04 17.41
C ARG A 288 5.00 -25.01 16.29
N ILE A 289 4.19 -23.96 16.30
CA ILE A 289 4.27 -22.89 15.28
C ILE A 289 5.62 -22.16 15.39
N GLY A 290 6.02 -21.78 16.62
CA GLY A 290 7.28 -21.08 16.87
C GLY A 290 8.51 -21.88 16.44
N VAL A 291 8.55 -23.18 16.77
CA VAL A 291 9.68 -24.06 16.39
C VAL A 291 9.78 -24.20 14.85
N VAL A 292 8.65 -24.43 14.17
CA VAL A 292 8.63 -24.54 12.70
C VAL A 292 9.07 -23.24 12.04
N PHE A 293 8.64 -22.10 12.57
CA PHE A 293 9.04 -20.79 12.06
C PHE A 293 10.55 -20.54 12.20
N ILE A 294 11.10 -20.73 13.40
CA ILE A 294 12.53 -20.53 13.65
C ILE A 294 13.37 -21.48 12.78
N ALA A 295 12.92 -22.73 12.61
CA ALA A 295 13.58 -23.70 11.73
C ALA A 295 13.61 -23.23 10.27
N PHE A 296 12.47 -22.80 9.71
CA PHE A 296 12.43 -22.28 8.34
C PHE A 296 13.28 -21.02 8.19
N GLN A 297 13.19 -20.06 9.13
CA GLN A 297 13.97 -18.83 9.06
C GLN A 297 15.47 -19.11 9.11
N GLY A 298 15.91 -20.00 9.99
CA GLY A 298 17.31 -20.41 10.08
C GLY A 298 17.82 -21.10 8.81
N ILE A 299 17.04 -22.03 8.24
CA ILE A 299 17.39 -22.72 6.99
C ILE A 299 17.52 -21.72 5.84
N ILE A 300 16.55 -20.81 5.69
CA ILE A 300 16.55 -19.84 4.59
C ILE A 300 17.68 -18.83 4.77
N ALA A 301 17.90 -18.30 5.98
CA ALA A 301 18.99 -17.36 6.24
C ALA A 301 20.36 -18.01 6.00
N ALA A 302 20.55 -19.27 6.39
CA ALA A 302 21.76 -20.02 6.11
C ALA A 302 21.97 -20.25 4.61
N ALA A 303 20.91 -20.59 3.86
CA ALA A 303 20.97 -20.73 2.41
C ALA A 303 21.32 -19.40 1.74
N CYS A 304 20.69 -18.29 2.13
CA CYS A 304 21.00 -16.96 1.62
C CYS A 304 22.46 -16.59 1.91
N TRP A 305 22.97 -16.85 3.11
CA TRP A 305 24.39 -16.65 3.40
C TRP A 305 25.26 -17.47 2.44
N TRP A 306 24.99 -18.76 2.29
CA TRP A 306 25.81 -19.66 1.48
C TRP A 306 25.87 -19.25 0.00
N PHE A 307 24.72 -18.86 -0.58
CA PHE A 307 24.63 -18.55 -2.01
C PHE A 307 24.84 -17.08 -2.35
N LEU A 308 24.47 -16.15 -1.47
CA LEU A 308 24.44 -14.70 -1.74
C LEU A 308 25.44 -13.92 -0.88
N GLY A 309 26.15 -14.57 0.04
CA GLY A 309 27.11 -13.93 0.95
C GLY A 309 26.46 -13.05 2.04
N ASN A 310 25.13 -13.02 2.12
CA ASN A 310 24.38 -12.25 3.11
C ASN A 310 23.11 -13.02 3.50
N PRO A 311 22.76 -13.10 4.79
CA PRO A 311 21.58 -13.84 5.27
C PRO A 311 20.23 -13.32 4.78
N LYS A 312 20.14 -12.08 4.29
CA LYS A 312 18.88 -11.43 3.84
C LYS A 312 17.77 -11.62 4.89
N TRP A 313 17.96 -10.99 6.05
CA TRP A 313 17.18 -11.19 7.27
C TRP A 313 15.66 -10.98 7.08
N LEU A 314 15.25 -9.96 6.33
CA LEU A 314 13.82 -9.70 6.16
C LEU A 314 13.17 -10.69 5.17
N PRO A 315 13.69 -10.91 3.94
CA PRO A 315 13.13 -11.92 3.04
C PRO A 315 13.06 -13.31 3.65
N SER A 316 14.09 -13.72 4.41
CA SER A 316 14.09 -15.01 5.10
C SER A 316 12.99 -15.11 6.15
N ALA A 317 12.74 -14.05 6.93
CA ALA A 317 11.64 -13.99 7.89
C ALA A 317 10.27 -14.10 7.20
N LEU A 318 10.04 -13.33 6.14
CA LEU A 318 8.77 -13.30 5.42
C LEU A 318 8.46 -14.65 4.75
N LEU A 319 9.45 -15.24 4.09
CA LEU A 319 9.32 -16.55 3.47
C LEU A 319 9.09 -17.64 4.53
N ALA A 320 9.78 -17.56 5.68
CA ALA A 320 9.53 -18.47 6.80
C ALA A 320 8.11 -18.33 7.36
N MET A 321 7.55 -17.11 7.46
CA MET A 321 6.15 -16.90 7.85
C MET A 321 5.20 -17.57 6.86
N ALA A 322 5.41 -17.36 5.55
CA ALA A 322 4.61 -17.98 4.51
C ALA A 322 4.66 -19.51 4.57
N LEU A 323 5.86 -20.10 4.61
CA LEU A 323 6.05 -21.55 4.68
C LEU A 323 5.47 -22.14 5.96
N THR A 324 5.61 -21.46 7.11
CA THR A 324 5.02 -21.93 8.37
C THR A 324 3.50 -21.99 8.28
N THR A 325 2.85 -20.97 7.70
CA THR A 325 1.40 -20.99 7.54
C THR A 325 0.91 -22.08 6.60
N LEU A 326 1.59 -22.30 5.47
CA LEU A 326 1.28 -23.40 4.53
C LEU A 326 1.47 -24.76 5.19
N TRP A 327 2.62 -24.97 5.83
CA TRP A 327 2.99 -26.21 6.48
C TRP A 327 1.98 -26.63 7.55
N MET A 328 1.51 -25.66 8.34
CA MET A 328 0.56 -25.91 9.42
C MET A 328 -0.88 -26.13 8.91
N ASN A 329 -1.25 -25.60 7.73
CA ASN A 329 -2.62 -25.67 7.21
C ASN A 329 -2.92 -26.90 6.36
N LEU A 330 -1.93 -27.44 5.66
CA LEU A 330 -2.10 -28.68 4.88
C LEU A 330 -2.09 -29.87 5.84
N HIS A 331 -2.82 -30.97 5.56
CA HIS A 331 -2.84 -32.16 6.44
C HIS A 331 -1.94 -33.29 5.93
N GLN A 332 -1.88 -33.48 4.60
CA GLN A 332 -1.10 -34.53 3.97
C GLN A 332 0.39 -34.16 3.88
N LYS A 333 1.28 -35.07 4.31
CA LYS A 333 2.74 -34.85 4.35
C LYS A 333 3.33 -34.55 2.98
N LEU A 334 2.97 -35.35 1.97
CA LEU A 334 3.49 -35.18 0.60
C LEU A 334 3.08 -33.82 0.02
N LEU A 335 1.83 -33.43 0.22
CA LEU A 335 1.30 -32.15 -0.25
C LEU A 335 1.97 -30.96 0.45
N ARG A 336 2.27 -31.07 1.75
CA ARG A 336 3.03 -30.02 2.48
C ARG A 336 4.39 -29.77 1.83
N ILE A 337 5.15 -30.84 1.59
CA ILE A 337 6.49 -30.74 1.02
C ILE A 337 6.42 -30.21 -0.40
N ALA A 338 5.52 -30.76 -1.23
CA ALA A 338 5.38 -30.35 -2.63
C ALA A 338 4.99 -28.87 -2.76
N VAL A 339 4.00 -28.41 -2.00
CA VAL A 339 3.55 -27.01 -2.06
C VAL A 339 4.61 -26.06 -1.51
N SER A 340 5.29 -26.40 -0.41
CA SER A 340 6.38 -25.58 0.12
C SER A 340 7.54 -25.48 -0.87
N ALA A 341 7.96 -26.59 -1.49
CA ALA A 341 9.03 -26.60 -2.48
C ALA A 341 8.64 -25.78 -3.73
N LEU A 342 7.42 -25.98 -4.24
CA LEU A 342 6.90 -25.19 -5.36
C LEU A 342 6.87 -23.69 -5.03
N THR A 343 6.46 -23.31 -3.82
CA THR A 343 6.44 -21.90 -3.39
C THR A 343 7.82 -21.28 -3.45
N VAL A 344 8.85 -21.99 -2.98
CA VAL A 344 10.25 -21.51 -3.03
C VAL A 344 10.74 -21.40 -4.47
N VAL A 345 10.49 -22.42 -5.31
CA VAL A 345 10.89 -22.40 -6.73
C VAL A 345 10.24 -21.23 -7.47
N VAL A 346 8.93 -21.05 -7.32
CA VAL A 346 8.21 -19.93 -7.94
C VAL A 346 8.73 -18.59 -7.43
N TYR A 347 8.98 -18.45 -6.14
CA TYR A 347 9.54 -17.23 -5.55
C TYR A 347 10.91 -16.89 -6.18
N LEU A 348 11.81 -17.86 -6.29
CA LEU A 348 13.14 -17.66 -6.88
C LEU A 348 13.07 -17.36 -8.39
N LEU A 349 12.21 -18.06 -9.14
CA LEU A 349 12.02 -17.82 -10.57
C LEU A 349 11.48 -16.42 -10.84
N LEU A 350 10.46 -15.99 -10.10
CA LEU A 350 9.92 -14.65 -10.23
C LEU A 350 10.95 -13.59 -9.83
N GLY A 351 11.71 -13.83 -8.75
CA GLY A 351 12.81 -12.97 -8.34
C GLY A 351 13.86 -12.78 -9.44
N ALA A 352 14.27 -13.87 -10.09
CA ALA A 352 15.23 -13.84 -11.19
C ALA A 352 14.69 -13.07 -12.41
N LEU A 353 13.39 -13.21 -12.72
CA LEU A 353 12.76 -12.44 -13.80
C LEU A 353 12.69 -10.95 -13.48
N ALA A 354 12.34 -10.58 -12.24
CA ALA A 354 12.26 -9.18 -11.83
C ALA A 354 13.64 -8.51 -11.84
N HIS A 355 14.68 -9.24 -11.46
CA HIS A 355 16.06 -8.75 -11.49
C HIS A 355 16.54 -8.35 -12.89
N GLN A 356 16.01 -8.96 -13.95
CA GLN A 356 16.33 -8.58 -15.34
C GLN A 356 15.68 -7.25 -15.77
N ILE A 357 14.67 -6.78 -15.04
CA ILE A 357 13.88 -5.59 -15.37
C ILE A 357 14.41 -4.37 -14.61
N ILE A 358 14.91 -4.57 -13.40
CA ILE A 358 15.38 -3.50 -12.53
C ILE A 358 16.81 -3.14 -12.91
N GLU A 359 17.02 -1.86 -13.20
CA GLU A 359 18.37 -1.33 -13.45
C GLU A 359 19.22 -1.43 -12.18
N PRO A 360 20.53 -1.75 -12.30
CA PRO A 360 21.42 -1.81 -11.14
C PRO A 360 21.37 -0.54 -10.31
N GLN A 361 20.98 -0.68 -9.04
CA GLN A 361 20.88 0.43 -8.08
C GLN A 361 22.03 0.38 -7.07
N PRO A 362 22.38 1.52 -6.44
CA PRO A 362 23.40 1.55 -5.40
C PRO A 362 23.06 0.57 -4.26
N PRO A 363 24.06 -0.11 -3.68
CA PRO A 363 23.82 -1.05 -2.61
C PRO A 363 23.30 -0.33 -1.37
N PHE A 364 22.33 -0.94 -0.71
CA PHE A 364 21.83 -0.50 0.58
C PHE A 364 22.96 -0.50 1.63
N SER A 365 23.20 0.63 2.27
CA SER A 365 24.43 0.89 3.04
C SER A 365 24.33 0.60 4.54
N ASN A 366 23.16 0.29 5.10
CA ASN A 366 22.97 0.20 6.55
C ASN A 366 22.86 -1.22 7.08
N VAL A 367 23.94 -1.73 7.68
CA VAL A 367 24.02 -3.09 8.23
C VAL A 367 23.02 -3.37 9.37
N TRP A 368 22.57 -2.34 10.11
CA TRP A 368 21.74 -2.51 11.31
C TRP A 368 20.24 -2.41 11.06
N LEU A 369 19.83 -1.69 10.02
CA LEU A 369 18.41 -1.41 9.78
C LEU A 369 17.63 -2.69 9.43
N GLU A 370 18.18 -3.55 8.57
CA GLU A 370 17.49 -4.79 8.18
C GLU A 370 17.32 -5.78 9.36
N PRO A 371 18.36 -6.07 10.18
CA PRO A 371 18.18 -6.84 11.42
C PRO A 371 17.16 -6.22 12.38
N ALA A 372 17.19 -4.91 12.59
CA ALA A 372 16.26 -4.22 13.49
C ALA A 372 14.80 -4.38 13.03
N VAL A 373 14.54 -4.20 11.74
CA VAL A 373 13.20 -4.42 11.17
C VAL A 373 12.80 -5.89 11.25
N THR A 374 13.72 -6.81 10.99
CA THR A 374 13.46 -8.25 11.09
C THR A 374 13.06 -8.65 12.50
N LEU A 375 13.72 -8.10 13.52
CA LEU A 375 13.35 -8.32 14.92
C LEU A 375 11.93 -7.83 15.21
N MET A 376 11.53 -6.68 14.64
CA MET A 376 10.15 -6.19 14.76
C MET A 376 9.13 -7.11 14.09
N PHE A 377 9.45 -7.68 12.91
CA PHE A 377 8.59 -8.66 12.24
C PHE A 377 8.47 -9.97 13.00
N ASN A 378 9.56 -10.45 13.59
CA ASN A 378 9.54 -11.62 14.46
C ASN A 378 8.64 -11.36 15.69
N ALA A 379 8.79 -10.22 16.36
CA ALA A 379 7.92 -9.83 17.48
C ALA A 379 6.44 -9.72 17.07
N PHE A 380 6.17 -9.17 15.87
CA PHE A 380 4.84 -9.17 15.27
C PHE A 380 4.29 -10.59 15.08
N ALA A 381 5.07 -11.51 14.50
CA ALA A 381 4.62 -12.88 14.25
C ALA A 381 4.21 -13.59 15.55
N PHE A 382 5.01 -13.44 16.61
CA PHE A 382 4.67 -13.95 17.94
C PHE A 382 3.39 -13.32 18.50
N THR A 383 3.23 -12.00 18.37
CA THR A 383 2.03 -11.29 18.84
C THR A 383 0.78 -11.74 18.08
N TYR A 384 0.88 -11.88 16.76
CA TYR A 384 -0.19 -12.40 15.91
C TYR A 384 -0.62 -13.81 16.34
N TRP A 385 0.34 -14.71 16.56
CA TRP A 385 0.02 -16.07 17.01
C TRP A 385 -0.60 -16.08 18.40
N LEU A 386 -0.10 -15.26 19.34
CA LEU A 386 -0.64 -15.14 20.68
C LEU A 386 -2.11 -14.72 20.65
N VAL A 387 -2.43 -13.62 19.96
CA VAL A 387 -3.81 -13.10 19.88
C VAL A 387 -4.76 -14.15 19.28
N HIS A 388 -4.31 -14.86 18.26
CA HIS A 388 -5.17 -15.71 17.46
C HIS A 388 -5.32 -17.14 17.99
N HIS A 389 -4.33 -17.68 18.71
CA HIS A 389 -4.36 -19.06 19.23
C HIS A 389 -4.63 -19.14 20.73
N THR A 390 -4.65 -18.01 21.46
CA THR A 390 -5.00 -17.96 22.90
C THR A 390 -6.12 -16.95 23.20
N PRO A 391 -7.33 -17.10 22.64
CA PRO A 391 -8.41 -16.11 22.76
C PRO A 391 -8.96 -15.95 24.19
N SER A 392 -8.76 -16.93 25.08
CA SER A 392 -9.22 -16.90 26.47
C SER A 392 -8.30 -16.12 27.42
N HIS A 393 -7.08 -15.79 26.98
CA HIS A 393 -6.11 -15.11 27.85
C HIS A 393 -6.43 -13.61 27.99
N ARG A 394 -6.36 -13.07 29.23
CA ARG A 394 -6.72 -11.66 29.53
C ARG A 394 -5.96 -10.63 28.67
N LEU A 395 -4.67 -10.87 28.43
CA LEU A 395 -3.86 -9.98 27.57
C LEU A 395 -4.33 -10.06 26.11
N SER A 396 -4.66 -11.26 25.62
CA SER A 396 -5.14 -11.47 24.25
C SER A 396 -6.47 -10.73 24.02
N GLN A 397 -7.39 -10.79 24.99
CA GLN A 397 -8.66 -10.06 24.93
C GLN A 397 -8.47 -8.53 24.90
N ARG A 398 -7.59 -7.98 25.75
CA ARG A 398 -7.30 -6.54 25.76
C ARG A 398 -6.74 -6.08 24.42
N TRP A 399 -5.73 -6.78 23.90
CA TRP A 399 -5.15 -6.50 22.59
C TRP A 399 -6.16 -6.67 21.46
N PHE A 400 -7.01 -7.69 21.52
CA PHE A 400 -8.05 -7.90 20.52
C PHE A 400 -9.01 -6.72 20.45
N ILE A 401 -9.47 -6.19 21.60
CA ILE A 401 -10.39 -5.04 21.66
C ILE A 401 -9.73 -3.79 21.06
N THR A 402 -8.50 -3.47 21.45
CA THR A 402 -7.81 -2.26 20.96
C THR A 402 -7.44 -2.37 19.48
N LEU A 403 -6.97 -3.53 19.02
CA LEU A 403 -6.70 -3.81 17.62
C LEU A 403 -8.00 -3.77 16.79
N ASN A 404 -9.09 -4.33 17.30
CA ASN A 404 -10.39 -4.24 16.63
C ASN A 404 -10.94 -2.80 16.58
N ALA A 405 -10.52 -1.91 17.49
CA ALA A 405 -10.79 -0.47 17.37
C ALA A 405 -9.87 0.23 16.35
N GLY A 406 -8.83 -0.43 15.83
CA GLY A 406 -7.83 0.18 14.96
C GLY A 406 -6.84 1.07 15.72
N LEU A 407 -6.63 0.77 17.01
CA LEU A 407 -5.75 1.53 17.92
C LEU A 407 -6.13 3.02 18.07
N TYR A 408 -7.34 3.41 17.65
CA TYR A 408 -7.81 4.81 17.63
C TYR A 408 -6.88 5.77 16.86
N LEU A 409 -6.08 5.24 15.92
CA LEU A 409 -5.06 6.01 15.20
C LEU A 409 -5.64 7.04 14.23
N ASP A 410 -6.93 6.92 13.89
CA ASP A 410 -7.61 7.79 12.92
C ASP A 410 -8.53 8.83 13.59
N GLU A 411 -8.81 8.72 14.90
CA GLU A 411 -9.71 9.62 15.62
C GLU A 411 -9.27 11.09 15.54
N TRP A 412 -7.97 11.36 15.73
CA TRP A 412 -7.43 12.73 15.67
C TRP A 412 -7.59 13.32 14.27
N LEU A 413 -7.29 12.55 13.22
CA LEU A 413 -7.41 12.98 11.84
C LEU A 413 -8.88 13.19 11.47
N THR A 414 -9.77 12.33 11.96
CA THR A 414 -11.22 12.50 11.81
C THR A 414 -11.69 13.83 12.38
N ARG A 415 -11.29 14.15 13.62
CA ARG A 415 -11.64 15.42 14.26
C ARG A 415 -11.10 16.62 13.49
N LEU A 416 -9.84 16.55 13.04
CA LEU A 416 -9.20 17.60 12.25
C LEU A 416 -9.95 17.84 10.92
N VAL A 417 -10.33 16.77 10.22
CA VAL A 417 -11.07 16.91 8.96
C VAL A 417 -12.48 17.42 9.18
N LEU A 418 -13.19 16.97 10.21
CA LEU A 418 -14.52 17.51 10.53
C LEU A 418 -14.46 18.98 10.96
N TRP A 419 -13.37 19.41 11.58
CA TRP A 419 -13.13 20.82 11.91
C TRP A 419 -12.84 21.67 10.66
N LEU A 420 -11.98 21.18 9.76
CA LEU A 420 -11.62 21.90 8.52
C LEU A 420 -12.72 21.89 7.45
N TRP A 421 -13.38 20.74 7.27
CA TRP A 421 -14.35 20.49 6.22
C TRP A 421 -15.48 19.56 6.72
N PRO A 422 -16.48 20.10 7.44
CA PRO A 422 -17.57 19.33 8.01
C PRO A 422 -18.33 18.51 6.94
N SER A 423 -18.48 17.20 7.17
CA SER A 423 -19.42 16.37 6.40
C SER A 423 -20.81 16.55 7.01
N HIS A 424 -21.72 17.24 6.32
CA HIS A 424 -23.04 17.66 6.85
C HIS A 424 -23.77 16.59 7.69
N PRO A 425 -23.75 16.66 9.04
CA PRO A 425 -24.64 15.85 9.88
C PRO A 425 -26.06 16.45 9.94
N ILE A 426 -26.23 17.65 9.37
CA ILE A 426 -27.34 18.57 9.68
C ILE A 426 -28.64 18.17 8.98
N HIS A 427 -28.60 17.55 7.78
CA HIS A 427 -29.83 17.22 7.08
C HIS A 427 -30.63 16.09 7.75
N TYR A 428 -30.00 15.13 8.42
CA TYR A 428 -30.73 14.09 9.17
C TYR A 428 -31.51 14.69 10.34
N TYR A 429 -30.87 15.56 11.14
CA TYR A 429 -31.51 16.25 12.27
C TYR A 429 -32.51 17.33 11.82
N GLN A 430 -32.24 18.07 10.75
CA GLN A 430 -33.21 19.02 10.18
C GLN A 430 -34.43 18.30 9.59
N ARG A 431 -34.26 17.12 8.98
CA ARG A 431 -35.37 16.33 8.43
C ARG A 431 -36.21 15.69 9.54
N GLN A 432 -35.59 15.19 10.62
CA GLN A 432 -36.32 14.75 11.81
C GLN A 432 -37.03 15.92 12.52
N GLY A 433 -36.39 17.08 12.63
CA GLY A 433 -36.99 18.29 13.18
C GLY A 433 -38.19 18.76 12.36
N ARG A 434 -38.10 18.73 11.02
CA ARG A 434 -39.23 19.05 10.12
C ARG A 434 -40.37 18.04 10.21
N ILE A 435 -40.06 16.74 10.27
CA ILE A 435 -41.06 15.67 10.42
C ILE A 435 -41.74 15.73 11.80
N GLN A 436 -41.03 16.14 12.86
CA GLN A 436 -41.63 16.39 14.17
C GLN A 436 -42.48 17.66 14.19
N GLN A 437 -42.07 18.72 13.48
CA GLN A 437 -42.89 19.93 13.34
C GLN A 437 -44.17 19.68 12.53
N GLU A 438 -44.09 18.94 11.42
CA GLU A 438 -45.25 18.56 10.58
C GLU A 438 -46.19 17.55 11.26
N LYS A 439 -45.74 16.84 12.30
CA LYS A 439 -46.62 15.97 13.13
C LYS A 439 -47.28 16.72 14.29
N HIS A 440 -46.82 17.93 14.60
CA HIS A 440 -47.35 18.77 15.68
C HIS A 440 -48.08 20.03 15.19
N SER A 441 -48.09 20.26 13.88
CA SER A 441 -49.01 21.18 13.18
C SER A 441 -50.16 20.39 12.58
#